data_AF-A0AAV1LFG9-F1
#
_entry.id   AF-A0AAV1LFG9-F1
#
_cell.length_a   1.000
_cell.length_b   1.000
_cell.length_c   1.000
_cell.angle_alpha   90.00
_cell.angle_beta   90.00
_cell.angle_gamma   90.00
#
_symmetry.space_group_name_H-M   'P 1'
#
loop_
_entity.id
_entity.type
_entity.pdbx_description
1 polymer ?
#
loop_
_entity_poly.entity_id
_entity_poly.type
_entity_poly.pdbx_seq_one_letter_code
_entity_poly.pdbx_strand_id
1 'polypeptide(L)'
;MSGKLFSKKLNKLNMNPTNDVFSFQLMSRRSFSTNPVLRPDSLNKKTSPWCAVALLCRRTHSPVCGYDDNFGYGKFDDVCHMLQVNCYWKYNFALVPSCRPVM
;
A
#
# COMPACT_ATOMS: atom_id res chain seq x y z
N MET A 1 4.68 26.39 25.70
CA MET A 1 3.57 25.42 25.63
C MET A 1 2.29 26.14 25.25
N SER A 2 1.73 25.88 24.06
CA SER A 2 0.34 26.23 23.75
C SER A 2 -0.12 25.49 22.51
N GLY A 3 -0.85 24.41 22.70
CA GLY A 3 -1.72 23.82 21.69
C GLY A 3 -3.15 24.26 22.00
N LYS A 4 -3.83 24.86 21.03
CA LYS A 4 -5.30 25.00 21.04
C LYS A 4 -5.86 24.10 19.95
N LEU A 5 -6.53 23.04 20.39
CA LEU A 5 -7.36 22.14 19.61
C LEU A 5 -8.66 22.88 19.24
N PHE A 6 -9.02 22.92 17.96
CA PHE A 6 -10.38 23.27 17.55
C PHE A 6 -11.02 22.11 16.81
N SER A 7 -12.08 21.60 17.46
CA SER A 7 -13.06 20.66 16.94
C SER A 7 -13.85 21.26 15.77
N LYS A 8 -14.22 20.44 14.77
CA LYS A 8 -15.52 20.55 14.09
C LYS A 8 -15.81 19.35 13.15
N LYS A 9 -16.75 18.54 13.63
CA LYS A 9 -18.05 18.18 12.99
C LYS A 9 -18.01 17.39 11.66
N LEU A 10 -18.33 16.10 11.77
CA LEU A 10 -18.77 15.23 10.67
C LEU A 10 -20.13 15.68 10.15
N ASN A 11 -20.26 15.81 8.83
CA ASN A 11 -21.55 15.75 8.15
C ASN A 11 -21.63 14.47 7.31
N LYS A 12 -22.65 13.68 7.64
CA LYS A 12 -23.05 12.42 7.01
C LYS A 12 -23.94 12.78 5.81
N LEU A 13 -23.62 12.31 4.61
CA LEU A 13 -24.57 12.32 3.50
C LEU A 13 -24.81 10.92 2.96
N ASN A 14 -26.10 10.67 2.80
CA ASN A 14 -26.82 9.47 2.41
C ASN A 14 -26.63 9.17 0.92
N MET A 15 -26.37 7.92 0.54
CA MET A 15 -26.19 7.49 -0.85
C MET A 15 -27.45 6.80 -1.38
N ASN A 16 -27.87 7.17 -2.60
CA ASN A 16 -28.66 6.30 -3.47
C ASN A 16 -27.98 6.26 -4.86
N PRO A 17 -28.04 5.13 -5.58
CA PRO A 17 -27.07 4.83 -6.64
C PRO A 17 -27.70 4.98 -8.02
N THR A 18 -27.18 5.92 -8.82
CA THR A 18 -27.35 5.86 -10.28
C THR A 18 -26.06 6.29 -10.94
N ASN A 19 -25.38 5.29 -11.52
CA ASN A 19 -24.47 5.35 -12.67
C ASN A 19 -23.69 6.65 -12.86
N ASP A 20 -22.55 6.79 -12.18
CA ASP A 20 -21.50 7.70 -12.64
C ASP A 20 -20.12 7.18 -12.23
N VAL A 21 -19.19 7.29 -13.18
CA VAL A 21 -17.78 6.89 -13.13
C VAL A 21 -17.11 7.48 -11.88
N PHE A 22 -16.70 6.61 -10.95
CA PHE A 22 -16.13 6.99 -9.66
C PHE A 22 -14.75 7.63 -9.82
N SER A 23 -14.73 8.96 -9.94
CA SER A 23 -13.53 9.77 -9.76
C SER A 23 -13.18 9.81 -8.27
N PHE A 24 -12.20 9.03 -7.83
CA PHE A 24 -11.58 9.24 -6.52
C PHE A 24 -10.81 10.56 -6.56
N GLN A 25 -11.47 11.64 -6.18
CA GLN A 25 -10.86 12.94 -5.98
C GLN A 25 -10.04 12.88 -4.68
N LEU A 26 -8.81 12.40 -4.80
CA LEU A 26 -7.79 12.44 -3.77
C LEU A 26 -7.53 13.93 -3.48
N MET A 27 -8.17 14.47 -2.45
CA MET A 27 -7.94 15.84 -2.00
C MET A 27 -6.52 15.97 -1.45
N SER A 28 -5.56 16.21 -2.35
CA SER A 28 -4.20 16.61 -2.03
C SER A 28 -4.23 18.09 -1.65
N ARG A 29 -4.08 18.38 -0.34
CA ARG A 29 -3.85 19.71 0.19
C ARG A 29 -2.44 20.20 -0.16
N ARG A 30 -2.18 20.58 -1.41
CA ARG A 30 -1.02 21.40 -1.78
C ARG A 30 -1.43 22.45 -2.79
N SER A 31 -1.90 23.58 -2.29
CA SER A 31 -1.99 24.82 -3.04
C SER A 31 -0.58 25.32 -3.34
N PHE A 32 0.02 24.87 -4.45
CA PHE A 32 1.11 25.59 -5.11
C PHE A 32 1.02 25.33 -6.61
N SER A 33 0.78 26.42 -7.34
CA SER A 33 0.64 26.50 -8.80
C SER A 33 1.94 26.07 -9.49
N THR A 34 2.14 24.77 -9.62
CA THR A 34 3.15 24.15 -10.48
C THR A 34 2.64 22.76 -10.80
N ASN A 35 2.44 22.45 -12.08
CA ASN A 35 2.07 21.12 -12.54
C ASN A 35 2.99 20.09 -11.86
N PRO A 36 2.46 18.97 -11.32
CA PRO A 36 3.30 17.93 -10.75
C PRO A 36 4.17 17.37 -11.88
N VAL A 37 5.42 17.84 -11.95
CA VAL A 37 6.42 17.26 -12.82
C VAL A 37 6.73 15.90 -12.23
N LEU A 38 6.20 14.85 -12.88
CA LEU A 38 6.63 13.49 -12.68
C LEU A 38 8.11 13.45 -13.07
N ARG A 39 9.01 13.62 -12.10
CA ARG A 39 10.43 13.46 -12.36
C ARG A 39 10.62 11.98 -12.69
N PRO A 40 11.06 11.61 -13.90
CA PRO A 40 11.40 10.23 -14.15
C PRO A 40 12.54 9.89 -13.21
N ASP A 41 12.22 9.09 -12.20
CA ASP A 41 13.23 8.45 -11.37
C ASP A 41 14.14 7.70 -12.35
N SER A 42 15.44 7.94 -12.24
CA SER A 42 16.49 7.51 -13.17
C SER A 42 16.13 6.27 -14.00
N LEU A 43 16.21 6.39 -15.33
CA LEU A 43 15.81 5.45 -16.40
C LEU A 43 16.30 3.98 -16.28
N ASN A 44 17.03 3.62 -15.21
CA ASN A 44 17.66 2.32 -14.99
C ASN A 44 17.36 1.70 -13.61
N LYS A 45 16.41 2.22 -12.82
CA LYS A 45 15.92 1.47 -11.65
C LYS A 45 14.89 0.45 -12.11
N LYS A 46 15.29 -0.83 -12.18
CA LYS A 46 14.34 -1.94 -12.29
C LYS A 46 13.40 -1.87 -11.10
N THR A 47 12.15 -1.45 -11.33
CA THR A 47 11.08 -1.53 -10.35
C THR A 47 10.87 -2.99 -9.97
N SER A 48 10.71 -3.27 -8.67
CA SER A 48 10.42 -4.62 -8.19
C SER A 48 9.13 -5.13 -8.85
N PRO A 49 9.11 -6.38 -9.38
CA PRO A 49 7.93 -6.94 -10.04
C PRO A 49 6.71 -7.01 -9.10
N TRP A 50 6.97 -7.03 -7.79
CA TRP A 50 5.96 -7.04 -6.75
C TRP A 50 5.17 -5.74 -6.64
N CYS A 51 5.73 -4.60 -7.08
CA CYS A 51 5.10 -3.28 -6.92
C CYS A 51 3.78 -3.13 -7.68
N ALA A 52 3.67 -3.69 -8.89
CA ALA A 52 2.45 -3.60 -9.68
C ALA A 52 1.28 -4.30 -8.96
N VAL A 53 1.55 -5.48 -8.39
CA VAL A 53 0.53 -6.26 -7.66
C VAL A 53 0.25 -5.63 -6.30
N ALA A 54 1.28 -5.17 -5.58
CA ALA A 54 1.15 -4.57 -4.26
C ALA A 54 0.24 -3.33 -4.23
N LEU A 55 0.23 -2.53 -5.31
CA LEU A 55 -0.61 -1.34 -5.44
C LEU A 55 -2.08 -1.67 -5.75
N LEU A 56 -2.35 -2.78 -6.43
CA LEU A 56 -3.69 -3.22 -6.82
C LEU A 56 -4.33 -4.17 -5.79
N CYS A 57 -3.53 -4.66 -4.84
CA CYS A 57 -3.95 -5.66 -3.88
C CYS A 57 -4.93 -5.08 -2.85
N ARG A 58 -6.05 -5.77 -2.64
CA ARG A 58 -7.04 -5.42 -1.61
C ARG A 58 -6.69 -6.10 -0.29
N ARG A 59 -6.47 -5.28 0.76
CA ARG A 59 -6.19 -5.75 2.12
C ARG A 59 -7.33 -6.62 2.66
N THR A 60 -6.97 -7.78 3.21
CA THR A 60 -7.90 -8.76 3.79
C THR A 60 -7.62 -9.01 5.27
N HIS A 61 -6.48 -8.55 5.82
CA HIS A 61 -6.06 -8.79 7.20
C HIS A 61 -6.04 -10.28 7.60
N SER A 62 -5.84 -11.16 6.62
CA SER A 62 -5.70 -12.60 6.80
C SER A 62 -4.22 -12.96 6.89
N PRO A 63 -3.67 -13.23 8.09
CA PRO A 63 -2.22 -13.36 8.26
C PRO A 63 -1.66 -14.51 7.45
N VAL A 64 -0.48 -14.29 6.86
CA VAL A 64 0.20 -15.25 6.01
C VAL A 64 1.66 -15.43 6.41
N CYS A 65 2.23 -16.55 5.95
CA CYS A 65 3.64 -16.84 6.08
C CYS A 65 4.31 -16.67 4.72
N GLY A 66 5.49 -16.05 4.72
CA GLY A 66 6.35 -15.93 3.56
C GLY A 66 7.72 -16.53 3.85
N TYR A 67 8.40 -16.99 2.82
CA TYR A 67 9.78 -17.46 2.89
C TYR A 67 10.63 -16.77 1.81
N ASP A 68 11.82 -16.33 2.20
CA ASP A 68 12.85 -15.79 1.33
C ASP A 68 14.17 -16.52 1.60
N ASP A 69 14.90 -16.90 0.56
CA ASP A 69 16.14 -17.68 0.70
C ASP A 69 17.23 -16.95 1.51
N ASN A 70 17.23 -15.61 1.49
CA ASN A 70 18.23 -14.79 2.19
C ASN A 70 17.78 -14.39 3.60
N PHE A 71 16.47 -14.23 3.82
CA PHE A 71 15.91 -13.70 5.07
C PHE A 71 15.12 -14.73 5.90
N GLY A 72 14.87 -15.92 5.36
CA GLY A 72 14.14 -16.99 6.02
C GLY A 72 12.63 -16.75 6.07
N TYR A 73 12.00 -17.22 7.15
CA TYR A 73 10.54 -17.15 7.32
C TYR A 73 10.11 -15.78 7.89
N GLY A 74 9.06 -15.22 7.30
CA GLY A 74 8.39 -14.00 7.76
C GLY A 74 6.90 -14.21 7.99
N LYS A 75 6.32 -13.47 8.94
CA LYS A 75 4.88 -13.40 9.16
C LYS A 75 4.37 -12.02 8.73
N PHE A 76 3.28 -12.00 7.99
CA PHE A 76 2.69 -10.79 7.42
C PHE A 76 1.20 -10.71 7.76
N ASP A 77 0.66 -9.49 7.81
CA ASP A 77 -0.76 -9.27 8.14
C ASP A 77 -1.70 -9.82 7.08
N ASP A 78 -1.27 -9.76 5.81
CA ASP A 78 -1.91 -10.37 4.66
C ASP A 78 -0.93 -10.46 3.48
N VAL A 79 -1.39 -11.09 2.39
CA VAL A 79 -0.61 -11.23 1.15
C VAL A 79 -0.20 -9.85 0.61
N CYS A 80 -1.08 -8.84 0.70
CA CYS A 80 -0.76 -7.51 0.21
C CYS A 80 0.36 -6.86 1.03
N HIS A 81 0.40 -7.07 2.35
CA HIS A 81 1.51 -6.62 3.20
C HIS A 81 2.82 -7.24 2.73
N MET A 82 2.84 -8.56 2.51
CA MET A 82 4.02 -9.28 2.03
C MET A 82 4.52 -8.70 0.69
N LEU A 83 3.60 -8.47 -0.26
CA LEU A 83 3.93 -7.90 -1.57
C LEU A 83 4.43 -6.46 -1.48
N GLN A 84 3.87 -5.64 -0.59
CA GLN A 84 4.38 -4.28 -0.34
C GLN A 84 5.79 -4.31 0.22
N VAL A 85 6.06 -5.24 1.14
CA VAL A 85 7.40 -5.44 1.71
C VAL A 85 8.40 -5.83 0.61
N ASN A 86 8.05 -6.75 -0.29
CA ASN A 86 8.89 -7.11 -1.45
C ASN A 86 9.04 -5.99 -2.49
N CYS A 87 8.09 -5.04 -2.55
CA CYS A 87 8.16 -3.91 -3.45
C CYS A 87 9.17 -2.86 -2.96
N TYR A 88 9.07 -2.47 -1.68
CA TYR A 88 9.85 -1.36 -1.12
C TYR A 88 11.24 -1.77 -0.64
N TRP A 89 11.35 -3.00 -0.14
CA TRP A 89 12.57 -3.58 0.38
C TRP A 89 12.98 -4.69 -0.59
N LYS A 90 14.28 -4.87 -0.85
CA LYS A 90 14.80 -5.83 -1.84
C LYS A 90 14.64 -7.30 -1.39
N TYR A 91 13.47 -7.65 -0.90
CA TYR A 91 13.03 -8.96 -0.48
C TYR A 91 12.24 -9.64 -1.58
N ASN A 92 12.12 -10.95 -1.47
CA ASN A 92 11.46 -11.82 -2.42
C ASN A 92 10.68 -12.92 -1.69
N PHE A 93 9.93 -12.55 -0.64
CA PHE A 93 9.12 -13.49 0.11
C PHE A 93 8.07 -14.15 -0.78
N ALA A 94 8.11 -15.49 -0.87
CA ALA A 94 7.11 -16.32 -1.50
C ALA A 94 6.15 -16.89 -0.46
N LEU A 95 4.87 -17.01 -0.80
CA LEU A 95 3.85 -17.53 0.11
C LEU A 95 4.15 -18.99 0.47
N VAL A 96 4.12 -19.30 1.77
CA VAL A 96 4.32 -20.66 2.29
C VAL A 96 3.21 -21.03 3.28
N PRO A 97 2.90 -22.33 3.45
CA PRO A 97 1.82 -22.76 4.34
C PRO A 97 2.16 -22.56 5.82
N SER A 98 3.45 -22.52 6.18
CA SER A 98 3.92 -22.39 7.57
C SER A 98 5.05 -21.37 7.70
N CYS A 99 5.09 -20.67 8.84
CA CYS A 99 6.14 -19.71 9.18
C CYS A 99 7.37 -20.41 9.80
N ARG A 100 7.54 -21.71 9.55
CA ARG A 100 8.56 -22.58 10.12
C ARG A 100 8.88 -23.68 9.11
N PRO A 101 10.13 -24.20 9.11
CA PRO A 101 10.49 -25.34 8.28
C PRO A 101 9.67 -26.57 8.67
N VAL A 102 9.20 -27.28 7.67
CA VAL A 102 8.54 -28.58 7.83
C VAL A 102 9.66 -29.61 7.94
N MET A 103 9.78 -30.25 9.10
CA MET A 103 10.71 -31.34 9.34
C MET A 103 10.21 -32.64 8.72
#